data_AF-O57733-F1
#
_entry.id   AF-O57733-F1
#
_cell.length_a   1.000
_cell.length_b   1.000
_cell.length_c   1.000
_cell.angle_alpha   90.00
_cell.angle_beta   90.00
_cell.angle_gamma   90.00
#
_symmetry.space_group_name_H-M   'P 1'
#
loop_
_entity.id
_entity.type
_entity.pdbx_description
1 polymer ?
#
loop_
_entity_poly.entity_id
_entity_poly.type
_entity_poly.pdbx_seq_one_letter_code
_entity_poly.pdbx_strand_id
1 'polypeptide(L)'
;MRKMDIKSLEKTSTALSQSLRISVSGKEASKIINELAEEISGKFMENNTLILDNIEKLSEIMSELDRFQREFLPFFQRLEVFSREFNTLVEHLESVSKISDSIASVAKQTNLVALNASIEAARAGEAGRGFAVVADEIRRMAVQTMNLAREIKEFNSKVMDQLDSLREVLGIMDRIREGTEILGKDIRVIVEITNILSEISKEQEQFINDIKGLKGIALAISKFAELQEKYNKDLASLLRIMASEYSKEAGGGKNGRKGIL
;
A
#
# COMPACT_ATOMS: atom_id res chain seq x y z
N MET A 1 -37.87 -63.72 -45.19
CA MET A 1 -36.99 -62.57 -44.89
C MET A 1 -37.77 -61.29 -45.10
N ARG A 2 -37.63 -60.34 -44.17
CA ARG A 2 -38.49 -59.17 -43.94
C ARG A 2 -38.51 -58.21 -45.14
N LYS A 3 -39.70 -57.75 -45.52
CA LYS A 3 -39.89 -56.42 -46.13
C LYS A 3 -39.22 -55.39 -45.21
N MET A 4 -38.11 -54.83 -45.65
CA MET A 4 -37.59 -53.61 -45.04
C MET A 4 -38.46 -52.46 -45.57
N ASP A 5 -39.26 -51.89 -44.67
CA ASP A 5 -40.27 -50.87 -45.00
C ASP A 5 -39.58 -49.55 -45.37
N ILE A 6 -40.04 -48.85 -46.41
CA ILE A 6 -39.52 -47.53 -46.86
C ILE A 6 -39.41 -46.55 -45.69
N LYS A 7 -40.36 -46.65 -44.75
CA LYS A 7 -40.41 -45.89 -43.50
C LYS A 7 -39.16 -46.07 -42.62
N SER A 8 -38.50 -47.21 -42.71
CA SER A 8 -37.23 -47.51 -42.02
C SER A 8 -36.07 -46.75 -42.67
N LEU A 9 -36.01 -46.75 -44.01
CA LEU A 9 -35.00 -46.04 -44.78
C LEU A 9 -35.10 -44.52 -44.56
N GLU A 10 -36.33 -44.00 -44.52
CA GLU A 10 -36.62 -42.60 -44.23
C GLU A 10 -36.16 -42.21 -42.82
N LYS A 11 -36.53 -43.01 -41.80
CA LYS A 11 -36.07 -42.80 -40.41
C LYS A 11 -34.54 -42.79 -40.31
N THR A 12 -33.84 -43.71 -40.97
CA THR A 12 -32.37 -43.77 -40.94
C THR A 12 -31.74 -42.59 -41.67
N SER A 13 -32.33 -42.12 -42.78
CA SER A 13 -31.90 -40.90 -43.48
C SER A 13 -32.08 -39.64 -42.62
N THR A 14 -33.19 -39.52 -41.89
CA THR A 14 -33.41 -38.44 -40.93
C THR A 14 -32.39 -38.49 -39.79
N ALA A 15 -32.12 -39.67 -39.23
CA ALA A 15 -31.11 -39.86 -38.18
C ALA A 15 -29.69 -39.51 -38.66
N LEU A 16 -29.32 -39.90 -39.89
CA LEU A 16 -28.06 -39.50 -40.51
C LEU A 16 -27.95 -37.98 -40.66
N SER A 17 -29.02 -37.32 -41.12
CA SER A 17 -29.04 -35.86 -41.28
C SER A 17 -28.89 -35.13 -39.94
N GLN A 18 -29.53 -35.64 -38.87
CA GLN A 18 -29.35 -35.12 -37.52
C GLN A 18 -27.93 -35.35 -37.00
N SER A 19 -27.37 -36.54 -37.21
CA SER A 19 -26.00 -36.86 -36.80
C SER A 19 -24.95 -35.99 -37.51
N LEU A 20 -25.14 -35.72 -38.81
CA LEU A 20 -24.28 -34.79 -39.57
C LEU A 20 -24.30 -33.39 -38.97
N ARG A 21 -25.48 -32.88 -38.61
CA ARG A 21 -25.61 -31.58 -37.91
C ARG A 21 -24.87 -31.59 -36.58
N ILE A 22 -25.01 -32.65 -35.77
CA ILE A 22 -24.32 -32.78 -34.47
C ILE A 22 -22.80 -32.78 -34.64
N SER A 23 -22.26 -33.47 -35.66
CA SER A 23 -20.83 -33.49 -35.95
C SER A 23 -20.29 -32.08 -36.29
N VAL A 24 -20.98 -31.36 -37.19
CA VAL A 24 -20.60 -29.99 -37.57
C VAL A 24 -20.66 -29.05 -36.36
N SER A 25 -21.78 -29.07 -35.62
CA SER A 25 -21.95 -28.25 -34.42
C SER A 25 -20.95 -28.60 -33.31
N GLY A 26 -20.56 -29.87 -33.19
CA GLY A 26 -19.53 -30.31 -32.23
C GLY A 26 -18.15 -29.74 -32.56
N LYS A 27 -17.73 -29.77 -33.84
CA LYS A 27 -16.48 -29.14 -34.28
C LYS A 27 -16.46 -27.64 -34.00
N GLU A 28 -17.57 -26.97 -34.31
CA GLU A 28 -17.71 -25.53 -34.09
C GLU A 28 -17.70 -25.18 -32.59
N ALA A 29 -18.43 -25.93 -31.77
CA ALA A 29 -18.40 -25.79 -30.31
C ALA A 29 -17.00 -26.02 -29.73
N SER A 30 -16.28 -27.06 -30.18
CA SER A 30 -14.89 -27.29 -29.75
C SER A 30 -13.97 -26.13 -30.11
N LYS A 31 -14.12 -25.55 -31.30
CA LYS A 31 -13.31 -24.42 -31.74
C LYS A 31 -13.57 -23.21 -30.84
N ILE A 32 -14.84 -22.87 -30.61
CA ILE A 32 -15.24 -21.75 -29.74
C ILE A 32 -14.73 -21.96 -28.31
N ILE A 33 -14.88 -23.15 -27.74
CA ILE A 33 -14.38 -23.44 -26.38
C ILE A 33 -12.85 -23.27 -26.33
N ASN A 34 -12.10 -23.72 -27.34
CA ASN A 34 -10.65 -23.59 -27.34
C ASN A 34 -10.19 -22.13 -27.45
N GLU A 35 -10.82 -21.34 -28.34
CA GLU A 35 -10.52 -19.91 -28.49
C GLU A 35 -10.83 -19.13 -27.19
N LEU A 36 -12.01 -19.38 -26.60
CA LEU A 36 -12.38 -18.76 -25.32
C LEU A 36 -11.45 -19.20 -24.18
N ALA A 37 -11.07 -20.47 -24.12
CA ALA A 37 -10.14 -20.95 -23.11
C ALA A 37 -8.76 -20.30 -23.24
N GLU A 38 -8.28 -20.05 -24.46
CA GLU A 38 -7.03 -19.32 -24.69
C GLU A 38 -7.12 -17.87 -24.26
N GLU A 39 -8.19 -17.17 -24.64
CA GLU A 39 -8.40 -15.78 -24.28
C GLU A 39 -8.50 -15.60 -22.76
N ILE A 40 -9.33 -16.43 -22.10
CA ILE A 40 -9.53 -16.37 -20.65
C ILE A 40 -8.21 -16.72 -19.94
N SER A 41 -7.53 -17.80 -20.33
CA SER A 41 -6.24 -18.17 -19.74
C SER A 41 -5.21 -17.05 -19.86
N GLY A 42 -5.15 -16.37 -21.00
CA GLY A 42 -4.26 -15.23 -21.22
C GLY A 42 -4.54 -14.08 -20.24
N LYS A 43 -5.81 -13.69 -20.09
CA LYS A 43 -6.22 -12.61 -19.16
C LYS A 43 -5.92 -12.97 -17.71
N PHE A 44 -6.14 -14.22 -17.29
CA PHE A 44 -5.80 -14.66 -15.93
C PHE A 44 -4.30 -14.66 -15.68
N MET A 45 -3.47 -15.06 -16.66
CA MET A 45 -2.01 -15.00 -16.52
C MET A 45 -1.49 -13.56 -16.43
N GLU A 46 -2.03 -12.66 -17.25
CA GLU A 46 -1.70 -11.23 -17.22
C GLU A 46 -2.07 -10.62 -15.86
N ASN A 47 -3.31 -10.84 -15.39
CA ASN A 47 -3.76 -10.38 -14.09
C ASN A 47 -2.90 -10.94 -12.95
N ASN A 48 -2.52 -12.22 -13.00
CA ASN A 48 -1.71 -12.83 -11.95
C ASN A 48 -0.31 -12.21 -11.90
N THR A 49 0.26 -11.90 -13.06
CA THR A 49 1.55 -11.20 -13.15
C THR A 49 1.47 -9.81 -12.51
N LEU A 50 0.39 -9.06 -12.78
CA LEU A 50 0.16 -7.75 -12.16
C LEU A 50 -0.04 -7.84 -10.64
N ILE A 51 -0.72 -8.88 -10.17
CA ILE A 51 -0.90 -9.13 -8.73
C ILE A 51 0.45 -9.39 -8.06
N LEU A 52 1.31 -10.22 -8.65
CA LEU A 52 2.62 -10.51 -8.10
C LEU A 52 3.53 -9.27 -8.06
N ASP A 53 3.52 -8.44 -9.11
CA ASP A 53 4.22 -7.14 -9.15
C ASP A 53 3.71 -6.19 -8.05
N ASN A 54 2.39 -6.14 -7.84
CA ASN A 54 1.81 -5.34 -6.75
C ASN A 54 2.23 -5.87 -5.36
N ILE A 55 2.28 -7.19 -5.15
CA ILE A 55 2.76 -7.78 -3.90
C ILE A 55 4.23 -7.40 -3.65
N GLU A 56 5.07 -7.45 -4.67
CA GLU A 56 6.48 -7.06 -4.57
C GLU A 56 6.61 -5.59 -4.17
N LYS A 57 5.91 -4.68 -4.85
CA LYS A 57 5.88 -3.24 -4.52
C LYS A 57 5.38 -2.97 -3.10
N LEU A 58 4.34 -3.67 -2.66
CA LEU A 58 3.83 -3.52 -1.29
C LEU A 58 4.84 -4.02 -0.26
N SER A 59 5.57 -5.10 -0.56
CA SER A 59 6.64 -5.60 0.30
C SER A 59 7.81 -4.61 0.41
N GLU A 60 8.18 -3.94 -0.68
CA GLU A 60 9.19 -2.87 -0.65
C GLU A 60 8.73 -1.70 0.23
N ILE A 61 7.51 -1.21 0.03
CA ILE A 61 6.92 -0.14 0.86
C ILE A 61 6.89 -0.55 2.33
N MET A 62 6.48 -1.78 2.64
CA MET A 62 6.48 -2.28 4.02
C MET A 62 7.88 -2.26 4.64
N SER A 63 8.91 -2.64 3.88
CA SER A 63 10.29 -2.62 4.37
C SER A 63 10.77 -1.18 4.65
N GLU A 64 10.40 -0.22 3.80
CA GLU A 64 10.71 1.19 4.04
C GLU A 64 9.99 1.74 5.27
N LEU A 65 8.72 1.39 5.45
CA LEU A 65 7.92 1.82 6.60
C LEU A 65 8.39 1.20 7.91
N ASP A 66 8.76 -0.10 7.94
CA ASP A 66 9.35 -0.74 9.11
C ASP A 66 10.67 -0.07 9.50
N ARG A 67 11.53 0.21 8.51
CA ARG A 67 12.78 0.94 8.74
C ARG A 67 12.51 2.34 9.31
N PHE A 68 11.57 3.07 8.73
CA PHE A 68 11.18 4.39 9.22
C PHE A 68 10.72 4.33 10.69
N GLN A 69 9.86 3.38 11.06
CA GLN A 69 9.42 3.22 12.45
C GLN A 69 10.58 2.91 13.41
N ARG A 70 11.51 2.03 13.00
CA ARG A 70 12.70 1.69 13.82
C ARG A 70 13.61 2.89 14.03
N GLU A 71 13.76 3.77 13.05
CA GLU A 71 14.59 4.96 13.16
C GLU A 71 13.92 6.04 14.04
N PHE A 72 12.59 6.15 14.02
CA PHE A 72 11.85 7.15 14.79
C PHE A 72 11.69 6.84 16.28
N LEU A 73 11.63 5.56 16.67
CA LEU A 73 11.44 5.22 18.08
C LEU A 73 12.58 5.75 18.99
N PRO A 74 13.88 5.54 18.67
CA PRO A 74 14.97 6.15 19.42
C PRO A 74 15.02 7.67 19.32
N PHE A 75 14.51 8.25 18.23
CA PHE A 75 14.45 9.69 18.04
C PHE A 75 13.51 10.35 19.06
N PHE A 76 12.34 9.78 19.32
CA PHE A 76 11.43 10.27 20.36
C PHE A 76 12.04 10.21 21.76
N GLN A 77 12.79 9.15 22.08
CA GLN A 77 13.47 9.02 23.37
C GLN A 77 14.53 10.13 23.55
N ARG A 78 15.34 10.40 22.52
CA ARG A 78 16.33 11.49 22.57
C ARG A 78 15.67 12.86 22.72
N LEU A 79 14.51 13.06 22.09
CA LEU A 79 13.76 14.30 22.20
C LEU A 79 13.12 14.50 23.57
N GLU A 80 12.65 13.43 24.21
CA GLU A 80 12.13 13.52 25.57
C GLU A 80 13.22 13.96 26.56
N VAL A 81 14.43 13.41 26.40
CA VAL A 81 15.61 13.86 27.14
C VAL A 81 15.93 15.32 26.83
N PHE A 82 15.97 15.69 25.55
CA PHE A 82 16.21 17.08 25.14
C PHE A 82 15.17 18.05 25.73
N SER A 83 13.87 17.71 25.71
CA SER A 83 12.80 18.53 26.28
C SER A 83 13.01 18.75 27.79
N ARG A 84 13.44 17.71 28.51
CA ARG A 84 13.77 17.80 29.93
C ARG A 84 14.96 18.73 30.18
N GLU A 85 16.05 18.52 29.46
CA GLU A 85 17.26 19.37 29.56
C GLU A 85 16.97 20.82 29.18
N PHE A 86 16.13 21.03 28.17
CA PHE A 86 15.66 22.34 27.74
C PHE A 86 14.88 23.05 28.85
N ASN A 87 13.93 22.37 29.49
CA ASN A 87 13.18 22.95 30.61
C ASN A 87 14.10 23.30 31.79
N THR A 88 15.05 22.43 32.12
CA THR A 88 16.07 22.72 33.15
C THR A 88 16.92 23.95 32.78
N LEU A 89 17.30 24.11 31.52
CA LEU A 89 18.02 25.29 31.05
C LEU A 89 17.19 26.57 31.23
N VAL A 90 15.89 26.53 30.89
CA VAL A 90 14.98 27.67 31.11
C VAL A 90 14.91 28.03 32.60
N GLU A 91 14.77 27.05 33.50
CA GLU A 91 14.76 27.27 34.95
C GLU A 91 16.07 27.89 35.47
N HIS A 92 17.22 27.46 34.93
CA HIS A 92 18.52 28.05 35.25
C HIS A 92 18.61 29.52 34.81
N LEU A 93 18.14 29.86 33.61
CA LEU A 93 18.14 31.24 33.12
C LEU A 93 17.18 32.14 33.92
N GLU A 94 16.03 31.63 34.35
CA GLU A 94 15.15 32.34 35.29
C GLU A 94 15.86 32.62 36.63
N SER A 95 16.63 31.65 37.12
CA SER A 95 17.42 31.79 38.34
C SER A 95 18.53 32.84 38.19
N VAL A 96 19.21 32.88 37.04
CA VAL A 96 20.19 33.93 36.71
C VAL A 96 19.54 35.31 36.74
N SER A 97 18.35 35.46 36.17
CA SER A 97 17.60 36.73 36.20
C SER A 97 17.34 37.20 37.65
N LYS A 98 16.91 36.29 38.54
CA LYS A 98 16.69 36.59 39.97
C LYS A 98 17.98 36.97 40.70
N ILE A 99 19.10 36.30 40.38
CA ILE A 99 20.41 36.63 40.95
C ILE A 99 20.86 38.02 40.47
N SER A 100 20.72 38.34 39.19
CA SER A 100 21.05 39.68 38.66
C SER A 100 20.23 40.79 39.31
N ASP A 101 18.93 40.57 39.53
CA ASP A 101 18.08 41.52 40.25
C ASP A 101 18.53 41.71 41.71
N SER A 102 18.98 40.63 42.37
CA SER A 102 19.54 40.69 43.72
C SER A 102 20.86 41.46 43.77
N ILE A 103 21.77 41.23 42.82
CA ILE A 103 23.03 41.96 42.69
C ILE A 103 22.77 43.45 42.47
N ALA A 104 21.83 43.79 41.58
CA ALA A 104 21.46 45.18 41.33
C ALA A 104 20.89 45.86 42.58
N SER A 105 20.09 45.13 43.38
CA SER A 105 19.56 45.62 44.65
C SER A 105 20.66 45.88 45.69
N VAL A 106 21.58 44.93 45.87
CA VAL A 106 22.73 45.08 46.77
C VAL A 106 23.61 46.26 46.34
N ALA A 107 23.93 46.35 45.04
CA ALA A 107 24.73 47.45 44.51
C ALA A 107 24.05 48.81 44.70
N LYS A 108 22.71 48.88 44.54
CA LYS A 108 21.93 50.10 44.84
C LYS A 108 22.02 50.48 46.31
N GLN A 109 21.92 49.51 47.23
CA GLN A 109 22.09 49.76 48.67
C GLN A 109 23.51 50.23 49.00
N THR A 110 24.54 49.58 48.45
CA THR A 110 25.94 49.98 48.63
C THR A 110 26.19 51.40 48.12
N ASN A 111 25.61 51.77 46.96
CA ASN A 111 25.68 53.12 46.42
C ASN A 111 25.06 54.16 47.38
N LEU A 112 23.93 53.84 48.02
CA LEU A 112 23.29 54.72 49.00
C LEU A 112 24.12 54.85 50.28
N VAL A 113 24.70 53.76 50.78
CA VAL A 113 25.58 53.77 51.95
C VAL A 113 26.85 54.60 51.67
N ALA A 114 27.46 54.40 50.50
CA ALA A 114 28.64 55.15 50.07
C ALA A 114 28.33 56.64 49.90
N LEU A 115 27.17 57.00 49.35
CA LEU A 115 26.73 58.39 49.26
C LEU A 115 26.61 59.04 50.64
N ASN A 116 25.98 58.36 51.60
CA ASN A 116 25.87 58.86 52.97
C ASN A 116 27.26 59.04 53.61
N ALA A 117 28.19 58.11 53.36
CA ALA A 117 29.56 58.21 53.85
C ALA A 117 30.33 59.38 53.21
N SER A 118 30.18 59.63 51.90
CA SER A 118 30.79 60.81 51.24
C SER A 118 30.25 62.13 51.83
N ILE A 119 28.94 62.20 52.13
CA ILE A 119 28.33 63.37 52.77
C ILE A 119 28.91 63.60 54.17
N GLU A 120 29.00 62.56 55.00
CA GLU A 120 29.53 62.70 56.36
C GLU A 120 31.04 63.00 56.37
N ALA A 121 31.79 62.43 55.42
CA ALA A 121 33.21 62.75 55.22
C ALA A 121 33.42 64.22 54.83
N ALA A 122 32.56 64.78 53.96
CA ALA A 122 32.59 66.21 53.63
C ALA A 122 32.25 67.08 54.86
N ARG A 123 31.32 66.62 55.71
CA ARG A 123 30.92 67.30 56.94
C ARG A 123 32.05 67.37 57.99
N ALA A 124 32.91 66.34 58.04
CA ALA A 124 34.08 66.30 58.90
C ALA A 124 35.25 67.20 58.42
N GLY A 125 35.11 67.88 57.28
CA GLY A 125 36.10 68.83 56.77
C GLY A 125 37.44 68.16 56.44
N GLU A 126 38.56 68.75 56.90
CA GLU A 126 39.90 68.22 56.63
C GLU A 126 40.12 66.81 57.19
N ALA A 127 39.52 66.48 58.35
CA ALA A 127 39.65 65.16 58.98
C ALA A 127 38.98 64.03 58.18
N GLY A 128 38.00 64.37 57.32
CA GLY A 128 37.25 63.41 56.51
C GLY A 128 37.79 63.17 55.10
N ARG A 129 38.83 63.90 54.64
CA ARG A 129 39.32 63.82 53.24
C ARG A 129 39.63 62.40 52.78
N GLY A 130 40.32 61.60 53.61
CA GLY A 130 40.66 60.22 53.27
C GLY A 130 39.42 59.33 53.13
N PHE A 131 38.43 59.50 54.02
CA PHE A 131 37.16 58.78 53.96
C PHE A 131 36.32 59.19 52.75
N ALA A 132 36.36 60.46 52.34
CA ALA A 132 35.64 60.95 51.16
C ALA A 132 36.14 60.26 49.87
N VAL A 133 37.47 60.09 49.72
CA VAL A 133 38.05 59.39 48.56
C VAL A 133 37.61 57.92 48.51
N VAL A 134 37.61 57.24 49.66
CA VAL A 134 37.18 55.84 49.74
C VAL A 134 35.68 55.70 49.45
N ALA A 135 34.85 56.58 50.01
CA ALA A 135 33.41 56.56 49.80
C ALA A 135 33.03 56.80 48.33
N ASP A 136 33.70 57.72 47.64
CA ASP A 136 33.49 57.95 46.20
C ASP A 136 33.93 56.76 45.34
N GLU A 137 34.99 56.05 45.74
CA GLU A 137 35.41 54.82 45.05
C GLU A 137 34.39 53.70 45.21
N ILE A 138 33.89 53.47 46.43
CA ILE A 138 32.82 52.49 46.69
C ILE A 138 31.57 52.86 45.89
N ARG A 139 31.23 54.15 45.80
CA ARG A 139 30.09 54.64 45.00
C ARG A 139 30.26 54.29 43.52
N ARG A 140 31.45 54.53 42.94
CA ARG A 140 31.76 54.15 41.55
C ARG A 140 31.65 52.64 41.34
N MET A 141 32.22 51.84 42.22
CA MET A 141 32.13 50.37 42.16
C MET A 141 30.68 49.88 42.22
N ALA A 142 29.85 50.50 43.06
CA ALA A 142 28.44 50.17 43.18
C ALA A 142 27.65 50.48 41.89
N VAL A 143 27.86 51.67 41.30
CA VAL A 143 27.25 52.02 40.00
C VAL A 143 27.72 51.06 38.89
N GLN A 144 29.01 50.74 38.85
CA GLN A 144 29.54 49.78 37.87
C GLN A 144 28.93 48.38 38.05
N THR A 145 28.74 47.93 39.30
CA THR A 145 28.10 46.65 39.62
C THR A 145 26.63 46.63 39.16
N MET A 146 25.89 47.72 39.33
CA MET A 146 24.52 47.84 38.82
C MET A 146 24.46 47.72 37.29
N ASN A 147 25.42 48.35 36.58
CA ASN A 147 25.50 48.28 35.13
C ASN A 147 25.79 46.84 34.65
N LEU A 148 26.74 46.16 35.29
CA LEU A 148 27.05 44.76 34.98
C LEU A 148 25.84 43.84 35.21
N ALA A 149 25.10 44.03 36.31
CA ALA A 149 23.88 43.27 36.58
C ALA A 149 22.82 43.47 35.48
N ARG A 150 22.69 44.69 34.96
CA ARG A 150 21.79 45.01 33.84
C ARG A 150 22.25 44.33 32.55
N GLU A 151 23.54 44.36 32.24
CA GLU A 151 24.09 43.69 31.05
C GLU A 151 23.87 42.18 31.09
N ILE A 152 24.05 41.54 32.26
CA ILE A 152 23.72 40.11 32.45
C ILE A 152 22.24 39.87 32.16
N LYS A 153 21.34 40.73 32.65
CA LYS A 153 19.90 40.59 32.42
C LYS A 153 19.51 40.75 30.95
N GLU A 154 20.09 41.73 30.27
CA GLU A 154 19.88 41.94 28.83
C GLU A 154 20.39 40.74 28.00
N PHE A 155 21.56 40.19 28.36
CA PHE A 155 22.08 38.99 27.73
C PHE A 155 21.16 37.77 27.98
N ASN A 156 20.73 37.57 29.22
CA ASN A 156 19.84 36.47 29.60
C ASN A 156 18.49 36.54 28.85
N SER A 157 17.93 37.74 28.67
CA SER A 157 16.72 37.94 27.87
C SER A 157 16.91 37.51 26.42
N LYS A 158 18.04 37.88 25.79
CA LYS A 158 18.33 37.46 24.41
C LYS A 158 18.43 35.94 24.28
N VAL A 159 19.00 35.27 25.28
CA VAL A 159 19.07 33.80 25.30
C VAL A 159 17.66 33.20 25.45
N MET A 160 16.82 33.75 26.33
CA MET A 160 15.42 33.30 26.45
C MET A 160 14.64 33.46 25.14
N ASP A 161 14.77 34.61 24.47
CA ASP A 161 14.11 34.85 23.18
C ASP A 161 14.54 33.83 22.11
N GLN A 162 15.82 33.43 22.11
CA GLN A 162 16.32 32.37 21.24
C GLN A 162 15.73 31.00 21.59
N LEU A 163 15.52 30.71 22.88
CA LEU A 163 14.92 29.47 23.35
C LEU A 163 13.42 29.36 23.03
N ASP A 164 12.69 30.46 22.89
CA ASP A 164 11.28 30.40 22.52
C ASP A 164 11.07 29.77 21.13
N SER A 165 11.99 30.01 20.18
CA SER A 165 11.96 29.32 18.88
C SER A 165 12.13 27.80 19.00
N LEU A 166 12.87 27.33 20.00
CA LEU A 166 13.08 25.91 20.29
C LEU A 166 11.86 25.27 20.96
N ARG A 167 11.04 26.04 21.69
CA ARG A 167 9.75 25.55 22.21
C ARG A 167 8.77 25.19 21.10
N GLU A 168 8.73 25.95 20.01
CA GLU A 168 7.88 25.63 18.87
C GLU A 168 8.27 24.27 18.24
N VAL A 169 9.58 23.98 18.17
CA VAL A 169 10.10 22.69 17.69
C VAL A 169 9.61 21.54 18.57
N LEU A 170 9.56 21.72 19.89
CA LEU A 170 9.01 20.72 20.81
C LEU A 170 7.51 20.46 20.53
N GLY A 171 6.73 21.49 20.20
CA GLY A 171 5.31 21.34 19.84
C GLY A 171 5.06 20.61 18.51
N ILE A 172 6.03 20.58 17.60
CA ILE A 172 5.96 19.75 16.38
C ILE A 172 6.05 18.26 16.71
N MET A 173 6.71 17.90 17.82
CA MET A 173 6.99 16.49 18.15
C MET A 173 5.74 15.70 18.52
N ASP A 174 4.75 16.31 19.16
CA ASP A 174 3.48 15.62 19.43
C ASP A 174 2.74 15.27 18.13
N ARG A 175 2.81 16.14 17.12
CA ARG A 175 2.26 15.86 15.77
C ARG A 175 3.01 14.75 15.06
N ILE A 176 4.35 14.70 15.20
CA ILE A 176 5.16 13.60 14.65
C ILE A 176 4.80 12.29 15.34
N ARG A 177 4.60 12.28 16.66
CA ARG A 177 4.17 11.09 17.41
C ARG A 177 2.83 10.56 16.88
N GLU A 178 1.83 11.42 16.77
CA GLU A 178 0.53 11.07 16.18
C GLU A 178 0.69 10.51 14.76
N GLY A 179 1.50 11.16 13.92
CA GLY A 179 1.81 10.68 12.57
C GLY A 179 2.41 9.28 12.55
N THR A 180 3.33 8.96 13.48
CA THR A 180 3.93 7.62 13.58
C THR A 180 2.95 6.54 14.05
N GLU A 181 1.96 6.89 14.87
CA GLU A 181 0.89 5.97 15.28
C GLU A 181 -0.06 5.67 14.12
N ILE A 182 -0.41 6.69 13.32
CA ILE A 182 -1.21 6.53 12.11
C ILE A 182 -0.47 5.62 11.13
N LEU A 183 0.83 5.86 10.91
CA LEU A 183 1.67 5.02 10.05
C LEU A 183 1.65 3.55 10.48
N GLY A 184 1.65 3.28 11.79
CA GLY A 184 1.53 1.92 12.33
C GLY A 184 0.19 1.25 12.02
N LYS A 185 -0.89 2.02 11.85
CA LYS A 185 -2.17 1.49 11.35
C LYS A 185 -2.08 1.19 9.86
N ASP A 186 -1.48 2.07 9.07
CA ASP A 186 -1.34 1.91 7.62
C ASP A 186 -0.52 0.66 7.26
N ILE A 187 0.56 0.38 8.01
CA ILE A 187 1.35 -0.85 7.85
C ILE A 187 0.46 -2.10 8.01
N ARG A 188 -0.45 -2.13 8.99
CA ARG A 188 -1.36 -3.28 9.19
C ARG A 188 -2.31 -3.45 8.00
N VAL A 189 -2.85 -2.34 7.48
CA VAL A 189 -3.72 -2.38 6.30
C VAL A 189 -2.97 -2.91 5.08
N ILE A 190 -1.71 -2.52 4.88
CA ILE A 190 -0.89 -3.03 3.77
C ILE A 190 -0.64 -4.55 3.91
N VAL A 191 -0.39 -5.04 5.12
CA VAL A 191 -0.26 -6.49 5.38
C VAL A 191 -1.55 -7.22 4.98
N GLU A 192 -2.72 -6.70 5.36
CA GLU A 192 -4.01 -7.28 4.99
C GLU A 192 -4.21 -7.30 3.47
N ILE A 193 -3.91 -6.20 2.77
CA ILE A 193 -3.98 -6.12 1.30
C ILE A 193 -3.05 -7.16 0.65
N THR A 194 -1.83 -7.29 1.15
CA THR A 194 -0.85 -8.25 0.63
C THR A 194 -1.35 -9.69 0.77
N ASN A 195 -1.97 -10.03 1.91
CA ASN A 195 -2.57 -11.35 2.12
C ASN A 195 -3.73 -11.61 1.15
N ILE A 196 -4.64 -10.64 0.99
CA ILE A 196 -5.76 -10.75 0.04
C ILE A 196 -5.25 -10.95 -1.39
N LEU A 197 -4.25 -10.18 -1.81
CA LEU A 197 -3.65 -10.33 -3.14
C LEU A 197 -3.00 -11.72 -3.33
N SER A 198 -2.36 -12.25 -2.28
CA SER A 198 -1.80 -13.60 -2.31
C SER A 198 -2.87 -14.68 -2.46
N GLU A 199 -4.03 -14.52 -1.81
CA GLU A 199 -5.17 -15.42 -1.96
C GLU A 199 -5.75 -15.34 -3.38
N ILE A 200 -5.94 -14.14 -3.93
CA ILE A 200 -6.41 -13.96 -5.31
C ILE A 200 -5.43 -14.60 -6.30
N SER A 201 -4.12 -14.46 -6.10
CA SER A 201 -3.11 -15.09 -6.96
C SER A 201 -3.25 -16.62 -6.99
N LYS A 202 -3.48 -17.25 -5.82
CA LYS A 202 -3.72 -18.70 -5.72
C LYS A 202 -5.02 -19.11 -6.41
N GLU A 203 -6.10 -18.34 -6.22
CA GLU A 203 -7.38 -18.60 -6.91
C GLU A 203 -7.22 -18.49 -8.43
N GLN A 204 -6.47 -17.52 -8.93
CA GLN A 204 -6.21 -17.38 -10.37
C GLN A 204 -5.42 -18.58 -10.94
N GLU A 205 -4.46 -19.11 -10.20
CA GLU A 205 -3.76 -20.34 -10.60
C GLU A 205 -4.73 -21.53 -10.70
N GLN A 206 -5.67 -21.64 -9.77
CA GLN A 206 -6.72 -22.66 -9.82
C GLN A 206 -7.64 -22.48 -11.05
N PHE A 207 -8.07 -21.24 -11.34
CA PHE A 207 -8.85 -20.96 -12.54
C PHE A 207 -8.12 -21.33 -13.84
N ILE A 208 -6.81 -21.08 -13.92
CA ILE A 208 -6.00 -21.51 -15.07
C ILE A 208 -6.03 -23.03 -15.24
N ASN A 209 -6.01 -23.79 -14.14
CA ASN A 209 -6.12 -25.25 -14.20
C ASN A 209 -7.52 -25.71 -14.62
N ASP A 210 -8.58 -25.06 -14.17
CA ASP A 210 -9.96 -25.35 -14.61
C ASP A 210 -10.13 -25.08 -16.12
N ILE A 211 -9.54 -23.99 -16.62
CA ILE A 211 -9.54 -23.65 -18.05
C ILE A 211 -8.79 -24.69 -18.89
N LYS A 212 -7.67 -25.24 -18.39
CA LYS A 212 -7.00 -26.39 -19.04
C LYS A 212 -7.94 -27.60 -19.12
N GLY A 213 -8.79 -27.81 -18.11
CA GLY A 213 -9.86 -28.82 -18.14
C GLY A 213 -10.84 -28.61 -19.28
N LEU A 214 -11.28 -27.36 -19.52
CA LEU A 214 -12.16 -27.00 -20.64
C LEU A 214 -11.53 -27.29 -22.00
N LYS A 215 -10.22 -27.02 -22.17
CA LYS A 215 -9.49 -27.42 -23.38
C LYS A 215 -9.52 -28.94 -23.60
N GLY A 216 -9.42 -29.72 -22.53
CA GLY A 216 -9.57 -31.18 -22.58
C GLY A 216 -10.95 -31.62 -23.07
N ILE A 217 -12.02 -30.97 -22.61
CA ILE A 217 -13.40 -31.22 -23.07
C ILE A 217 -13.54 -30.85 -24.55
N ALA A 218 -13.03 -29.69 -24.97
CA ALA A 218 -13.03 -29.28 -26.37
C ALA A 218 -12.38 -30.34 -27.27
N LEU A 219 -11.19 -30.83 -26.88
CA LEU A 219 -10.50 -31.90 -27.62
C LEU A 219 -11.34 -33.19 -27.70
N ALA A 220 -12.02 -33.57 -26.61
CA ALA A 220 -12.91 -34.73 -26.60
C ALA A 220 -14.12 -34.55 -27.55
N ILE A 221 -14.74 -33.36 -27.54
CA ILE A 221 -15.84 -33.02 -28.46
C ILE A 221 -15.37 -33.07 -29.92
N SER A 222 -14.20 -32.52 -30.23
CA SER A 222 -13.61 -32.56 -31.57
C SER A 222 -13.40 -34.00 -32.06
N LYS A 223 -12.75 -34.84 -31.23
CA LYS A 223 -12.54 -36.26 -31.54
C LYS A 223 -13.85 -37.02 -31.72
N PHE A 224 -14.85 -36.73 -30.88
CA PHE A 224 -16.18 -37.33 -31.02
C PHE A 224 -16.85 -36.91 -32.33
N ALA A 225 -16.74 -35.64 -32.71
CA ALA A 225 -17.29 -35.12 -33.96
C ALA A 225 -16.62 -35.73 -35.20
N GLU A 226 -15.31 -35.96 -35.17
CA GLU A 226 -14.57 -36.70 -36.22
C GLU A 226 -15.04 -38.15 -36.33
N LEU A 227 -15.23 -38.82 -35.19
CA LEU A 227 -15.72 -40.20 -35.15
C LEU A 227 -17.15 -40.29 -35.72
N GLN A 228 -18.03 -39.34 -35.35
CA GLN A 228 -19.38 -39.23 -35.93
C GLN A 228 -19.33 -38.99 -37.44
N GLU A 229 -18.41 -38.16 -37.94
CA GLU A 229 -18.25 -37.94 -39.37
C GLU A 229 -17.91 -39.24 -40.12
N LYS A 230 -17.01 -40.06 -39.55
CA LYS A 230 -16.68 -41.39 -40.09
C LYS A 230 -17.90 -42.30 -40.10
N TYR A 231 -18.61 -42.43 -38.96
CA TYR A 231 -19.83 -43.23 -38.88
C TYR A 231 -20.91 -42.76 -39.87
N ASN A 232 -21.06 -41.45 -40.05
CA ASN A 232 -22.01 -40.87 -40.99
C ASN A 232 -21.66 -41.22 -42.45
N LYS A 233 -20.36 -41.24 -42.82
CA LYS A 233 -19.91 -41.69 -44.15
C LYS A 233 -20.22 -43.18 -44.38
N ASP A 234 -19.98 -44.02 -43.38
CA ASP A 234 -20.26 -45.45 -43.45
C ASP A 234 -21.76 -45.71 -43.58
N LEU A 235 -22.58 -45.05 -42.75
CA LEU A 235 -24.04 -45.15 -42.79
C LEU A 235 -24.63 -44.63 -44.10
N ALA A 236 -24.13 -43.51 -44.62
CA ALA A 236 -24.55 -42.99 -45.93
C ALA A 236 -24.25 -43.98 -47.06
N SER A 237 -23.10 -44.66 -47.00
CA SER A 237 -22.72 -45.68 -47.97
C SER A 237 -23.66 -46.89 -47.90
N LEU A 238 -23.96 -47.37 -46.69
CA LEU A 238 -24.94 -48.46 -46.48
C LEU A 238 -26.34 -48.07 -46.98
N LEU A 239 -26.82 -46.85 -46.69
CA LEU A 239 -28.10 -46.35 -47.18
C LEU A 239 -28.17 -46.34 -48.71
N ARG A 240 -27.08 -45.93 -49.38
CA ARG A 240 -27.00 -45.97 -50.86
C ARG A 240 -27.08 -47.38 -51.40
N ILE A 241 -26.37 -48.33 -50.79
CA ILE A 241 -26.41 -49.75 -51.18
C ILE A 241 -27.82 -50.31 -51.01
N MET A 242 -28.44 -50.13 -49.84
CA MET A 242 -29.80 -50.62 -49.56
C MET A 242 -30.86 -49.99 -50.49
N ALA A 243 -30.76 -48.68 -50.77
CA ALA A 243 -31.64 -48.02 -51.72
C ALA A 243 -31.49 -48.60 -53.15
N SER A 244 -30.25 -48.89 -53.57
CA SER A 244 -29.96 -49.53 -54.86
C SER A 244 -30.56 -50.94 -54.94
N GLU A 245 -30.38 -51.77 -53.91
CA GLU A 245 -30.95 -53.12 -53.85
C GLU A 245 -32.49 -53.09 -53.91
N TYR A 246 -33.13 -52.19 -53.17
CA TYR A 246 -34.59 -52.02 -53.21
C TYR A 246 -35.10 -51.62 -54.61
N SER A 247 -34.41 -50.69 -55.30
CA SER A 247 -34.78 -50.30 -56.67
C SER A 247 -34.65 -51.45 -57.67
N LYS A 248 -33.68 -52.36 -57.49
CA LYS A 248 -33.51 -53.56 -58.32
C LYS A 248 -34.62 -54.59 -58.07
N GLU A 249 -35.00 -54.82 -56.81
CA GLU A 249 -36.11 -55.72 -56.46
C GLU A 249 -37.48 -55.21 -56.95
N ALA A 250 -37.72 -53.89 -56.84
CA ALA A 250 -38.95 -53.27 -57.36
C ALA A 250 -39.03 -53.28 -58.90
N GLY A 251 -37.89 -53.26 -59.60
CA GLY A 251 -37.80 -53.34 -61.06
C GLY A 251 -37.93 -54.77 -61.62
N GLY A 252 -37.46 -55.78 -60.88
CA GLY A 252 -37.50 -57.20 -61.30
C GLY A 252 -38.90 -57.82 -61.36
N GLY A 253 -39.89 -57.22 -60.69
CA GLY A 253 -41.28 -57.71 -60.66
C GLY A 253 -42.09 -57.51 -61.96
N LYS A 254 -41.57 -56.78 -62.96
CA LYS A 254 -42.30 -56.50 -64.21
C LYS A 254 -42.01 -57.43 -65.39
N ASN A 255 -41.06 -58.37 -65.28
CA ASN A 255 -40.66 -59.23 -66.42
C ASN A 255 -41.24 -60.66 -66.42
N GLY A 256 -42.24 -60.94 -65.58
CA GLY A 256 -42.75 -62.32 -65.36
C GLY A 256 -44.16 -62.65 -65.86
N ARG A 257 -44.83 -61.80 -66.66
CA ARG A 257 -46.14 -62.14 -67.24
C ARG A 257 -46.37 -61.44 -68.58
N LYS A 258 -45.94 -62.11 -69.66
CA LYS A 258 -46.75 -62.38 -70.87
C LYS A 258 -45.88 -63.04 -71.94
N GLY A 259 -45.99 -64.36 -72.01
CA GLY A 259 -45.91 -65.10 -73.27
C GLY A 259 -47.27 -65.74 -73.56
N ILE A 260 -47.55 -66.00 -74.84
CA ILE A 260 -48.58 -66.88 -75.41
C ILE A 260 -49.96 -66.23 -75.67
N LEU A 261 -50.12 -65.63 -76.86
CA LEU A 261 -50.93 -66.09 -78.02
C LEU A 261 -50.91 -65.00 -79.10
#